data_AF-A0A934D6S5-F1
#
_entry.id   AF-A0A934D6S5-F1
#
_cell.length_a   1.000
_cell.length_b   1.000
_cell.length_c   1.000
_cell.angle_alpha   90.00
_cell.angle_beta   90.00
_cell.angle_gamma   90.00
#
_symmetry.space_group_name_H-M   'P 1'
#
loop_
_entity.id
_entity.type
_entity.pdbx_description
1 polymer ?
#
loop_
_entity_poly.entity_id
_entity_poly.type
_entity_poly.pdbx_seq_one_letter_code
_entity_poly.pdbx_strand_id
1 'polypeptide(L)'
;MNHQKITVPALMATVIAVGMLGAASPALAAKADMEKCYGIVKAGKNDCKTASNSCAGHAERDGLATAFVLVPKGTCEKIVNGSLTSM
;
A
#
# COMPACT_ATOMS: atom_id res chain seq x y z
N MET A 1 17.47 49.77 -38.13
CA MET A 1 16.05 49.58 -38.47
C MET A 1 15.88 48.23 -39.15
N ASN A 2 14.79 47.53 -38.82
CA ASN A 2 14.27 46.32 -39.49
C ASN A 2 14.92 44.99 -39.11
N HIS A 3 14.47 44.33 -38.04
CA HIS A 3 13.31 43.41 -37.97
C HIS A 3 13.49 42.15 -38.84
N GLN A 4 13.55 40.99 -38.17
CA GLN A 4 12.83 39.73 -38.45
C GLN A 4 13.63 38.58 -37.83
N LYS A 5 13.10 37.60 -37.10
CA LYS A 5 11.78 37.23 -36.56
C LYS A 5 12.10 36.23 -35.45
N ILE A 6 11.63 36.47 -34.23
CA ILE A 6 11.63 35.43 -33.19
C ILE A 6 10.45 34.51 -33.51
N THR A 7 10.72 33.26 -33.83
CA THR A 7 9.68 32.22 -33.99
C THR A 7 10.10 30.99 -33.17
N VAL A 8 9.36 30.73 -32.10
CA VAL A 8 9.40 29.52 -31.25
C VAL A 8 8.61 28.42 -32.00
N PRO A 9 9.05 27.14 -32.04
CA PRO A 9 8.52 26.19 -31.07
C PRO A 9 9.47 25.08 -30.59
N ALA A 10 9.07 24.54 -29.45
CA ALA A 10 9.63 23.43 -28.70
C ALA A 10 9.95 22.17 -29.50
N LEU A 11 11.07 21.51 -29.17
CA LEU A 11 11.19 20.06 -29.22
C LEU A 11 11.92 19.57 -27.96
N MET A 12 11.13 19.00 -27.05
CA MET A 12 11.60 18.27 -25.88
C MET A 12 12.32 17.00 -26.33
N ALA A 13 13.61 16.86 -26.04
CA ALA A 13 14.30 15.58 -26.13
C ALA A 13 14.21 14.90 -24.74
N THR A 14 13.10 14.21 -24.49
CA THR A 14 12.92 13.38 -23.29
C THR A 14 13.87 12.19 -23.36
N VAL A 15 14.90 12.18 -22.52
CA VAL A 15 15.82 11.05 -22.33
C VAL A 15 15.12 10.06 -21.39
N ILE A 16 14.54 8.98 -21.92
CA ILE A 16 14.01 7.90 -21.10
C ILE A 16 15.10 6.83 -20.99
N ALA A 17 15.93 6.93 -19.95
CA ALA A 17 16.76 5.84 -19.50
C ALA A 17 15.86 4.79 -18.83
N VAL A 18 15.55 3.70 -19.53
CA VAL A 18 14.86 2.54 -18.96
C VAL A 18 15.87 1.79 -18.08
N GLY A 19 15.98 2.25 -16.84
CA GLY A 19 16.76 1.62 -15.79
C GLY A 19 15.99 0.44 -15.20
N MET A 20 16.60 -0.74 -15.27
CA MET A 20 16.50 -1.84 -14.30
C MET A 20 15.08 -2.31 -13.93
N LEU A 21 14.59 -3.30 -14.67
CA LEU A 21 13.63 -4.27 -14.14
C LEU A 21 14.29 -5.03 -12.99
N GLY A 22 14.10 -4.52 -11.77
CA GLY A 22 14.47 -5.21 -10.54
C GLY A 22 13.78 -6.58 -10.50
N ALA A 23 14.58 -7.64 -10.44
CA ALA A 23 14.09 -8.98 -10.16
C ALA A 23 13.49 -8.99 -8.76
N ALA A 24 12.16 -8.85 -8.66
CA ALA A 24 11.44 -9.20 -7.45
C ALA A 24 11.50 -10.72 -7.31
N SER A 25 12.52 -11.22 -6.60
CA SER A 25 12.52 -12.61 -6.13
C SER A 25 11.26 -12.83 -5.30
N PRO A 26 10.43 -13.86 -5.56
CA PRO A 26 9.41 -14.24 -4.61
C PRO A 26 10.15 -14.68 -3.35
N ALA A 27 10.11 -13.85 -2.31
CA ALA A 27 10.53 -14.28 -0.98
C ALA A 27 9.78 -15.58 -0.69
N LEU A 28 10.51 -16.67 -0.42
CA LEU A 28 9.95 -17.90 0.12
C LEU A 28 9.31 -17.53 1.46
N ALA A 29 8.05 -17.10 1.42
CA ALA A 29 7.20 -17.12 2.57
C ALA A 29 7.02 -18.60 2.89
N ALA A 30 7.81 -19.12 3.83
CA ALA A 30 7.36 -20.23 4.66
C ALA A 30 5.89 -19.95 4.99
N LYS A 31 5.02 -20.95 4.87
CA LYS A 31 3.59 -20.84 5.19
C LYS A 31 3.48 -20.46 6.67
N ALA A 32 3.72 -19.19 6.97
CA ALA A 32 3.61 -18.62 8.28
C ALA A 32 2.13 -18.71 8.58
N ASP A 33 1.79 -19.36 9.68
CA ASP A 33 0.44 -19.23 10.20
C ASP A 33 0.21 -17.73 10.36
N MET A 34 -0.73 -17.17 9.59
CA MET A 34 -1.09 -15.77 9.64
C MET A 34 -2.36 -15.63 10.47
N GLU A 35 -2.50 -14.51 11.17
CA GLU A 35 -3.68 -14.16 11.94
C GLU A 35 -4.16 -12.76 11.52
N LYS A 36 -5.47 -12.52 11.66
CA LYS A 36 -6.04 -11.19 11.46
C LYS A 36 -5.84 -10.39 12.74
N CYS A 37 -5.27 -9.20 12.61
CA CYS A 37 -5.13 -8.26 13.72
C CYS A 37 -5.96 -7.00 13.48
N TYR A 38 -7.00 -6.84 14.29
CA TYR A 38 -7.98 -5.76 14.21
C TYR A 38 -7.60 -4.59 15.13
N GLY A 39 -8.21 -3.42 14.89
CA GLY A 39 -8.09 -2.24 15.77
C GLY A 39 -6.80 -1.43 15.64
N ILE A 40 -5.82 -1.93 14.88
CA ILE A 40 -4.49 -1.30 14.71
C ILE A 40 -4.22 -0.81 13.28
N VAL A 41 -5.23 -0.91 12.41
CA VAL A 41 -5.10 -0.62 10.99
C VAL A 41 -5.08 0.89 10.73
N LYS A 42 -4.15 1.35 9.88
CA LYS A 42 -4.15 2.74 9.40
C LYS A 42 -5.22 2.95 8.33
N ALA A 43 -5.79 4.14 8.25
CA ALA A 43 -6.74 4.53 7.22
C ALA A 43 -6.19 4.18 5.82
N GLY A 44 -7.01 3.50 5.03
CA GLY A 44 -6.65 3.04 3.69
C GLY A 44 -5.56 1.97 3.64
N LYS A 45 -5.26 1.27 4.73
CA LYS A 45 -4.20 0.25 4.81
C LYS A 45 -4.65 -1.10 5.37
N ASN A 46 -5.94 -1.40 5.36
CA ASN A 46 -6.43 -2.75 5.70
C ASN A 46 -6.16 -3.75 4.57
N ASP A 47 -6.08 -5.01 4.94
CA ASP A 47 -6.09 -6.13 4.00
C ASP A 47 -7.51 -6.48 3.51
N CYS A 48 -7.60 -7.21 2.40
CA CYS A 48 -8.86 -7.63 1.77
C CYS A 48 -9.73 -8.50 2.70
N LYS A 49 -11.06 -8.47 2.51
CA LYS A 49 -12.10 -9.21 3.28
C LYS A 49 -12.31 -8.77 4.73
N THR A 50 -12.43 -7.46 4.97
CA THR A 50 -12.96 -6.89 6.22
C THR A 50 -14.45 -7.20 6.40
N ALA A 51 -15.03 -6.88 7.56
CA ALA A 51 -16.45 -7.10 7.79
C ALA A 51 -17.35 -6.32 6.81
N SER A 52 -16.89 -5.14 6.35
CA SER A 52 -17.70 -4.20 5.56
C SER A 52 -17.30 -4.13 4.07
N ASN A 53 -16.11 -4.59 3.70
CA ASN A 53 -15.61 -4.53 2.33
C ASN A 53 -14.64 -5.68 2.00
N SER A 54 -14.75 -6.21 0.79
CA SER A 54 -13.89 -7.26 0.26
C SER A 54 -12.52 -6.77 -0.22
N CYS A 55 -12.36 -5.48 -0.53
CA CYS A 55 -11.15 -4.88 -1.08
C CYS A 55 -10.22 -4.27 -0.01
N ALA A 56 -8.91 -4.36 -0.23
CA ALA A 56 -7.90 -3.71 0.59
C ALA A 56 -7.99 -2.18 0.48
N GLY A 57 -7.49 -1.49 1.49
CA GLY A 57 -7.32 -0.04 1.48
C GLY A 57 -8.59 0.81 1.61
N HIS A 58 -9.62 0.28 2.26
CA HIS A 58 -10.92 0.92 2.49
C HIS A 58 -11.19 1.28 3.95
N ALA A 59 -10.25 1.07 4.87
CA ALA A 59 -10.39 1.55 6.24
C ALA A 59 -10.57 3.06 6.24
N GLU A 60 -11.75 3.54 6.63
CA GLU A 60 -12.13 4.96 6.56
C GLU A 60 -11.34 5.84 7.54
N ARG A 61 -10.80 5.22 8.60
CA ARG A 61 -10.03 5.89 9.65
C ARG A 61 -9.02 4.96 10.28
N ASP A 62 -8.03 5.56 10.95
CA ASP A 62 -7.08 4.85 11.79
C ASP A 62 -7.83 4.12 12.92
N GLY A 63 -7.44 2.87 13.19
CA GLY A 63 -8.01 2.04 14.25
C GLY A 63 -9.44 1.56 14.02
N LEU A 64 -9.91 1.49 12.77
CA LEU A 64 -11.23 0.94 12.47
C LEU A 64 -11.34 -0.52 12.96
N ALA A 65 -12.25 -0.79 13.89
CA ALA A 65 -12.34 -2.05 14.62
C ALA A 65 -12.70 -3.27 13.75
N THR A 66 -13.39 -3.03 12.63
CA THR A 66 -13.76 -4.07 11.65
C THR A 66 -12.69 -4.32 10.59
N ALA A 67 -11.69 -3.44 10.50
CA ALA A 67 -10.56 -3.58 9.61
C ALA A 67 -9.44 -4.36 10.30
N PHE A 68 -8.75 -5.21 9.53
CA PHE A 68 -7.56 -5.91 9.99
C PHE A 68 -6.40 -5.76 9.01
N VAL A 69 -5.23 -6.08 9.53
CA VAL A 69 -4.06 -6.49 8.74
C VAL A 69 -3.68 -7.92 9.07
N LEU A 70 -3.18 -8.67 8.10
CA LEU A 70 -2.64 -10.01 8.27
C LEU A 70 -1.22 -9.90 8.82
N VAL A 71 -1.02 -10.50 9.98
CA VAL A 71 0.28 -10.55 10.66
C VAL A 71 0.65 -12.00 10.93
N PRO A 72 1.95 -12.33 11.13
CA PRO A 72 2.32 -13.65 11.60
C PRO A 72 1.65 -13.97 12.93
N LYS A 73 1.29 -15.24 13.15
CA LYS A 73 0.61 -15.71 14.36
C LYS A 73 1.35 -15.32 15.63
N GLY A 74 0.61 -14.89 16.65
CA GLY A 74 1.14 -14.38 17.92
C GLY A 74 1.80 -12.99 17.83
N THR A 75 1.60 -12.26 16.72
CA THR A 75 2.07 -10.88 16.59
C THR A 75 1.03 -9.92 17.13
N CYS A 76 -0.27 -10.19 16.93
CA CYS A 76 -1.33 -9.26 17.29
C CYS A 76 -1.37 -8.98 18.80
N GLU A 77 -1.15 -10.00 19.62
CA GLU A 77 -1.10 -9.90 21.09
C GLU A 77 0.08 -9.05 21.60
N LYS A 78 1.11 -8.84 20.77
CA LYS A 78 2.28 -8.02 21.10
C LYS A 78 2.07 -6.54 20.75
N ILE A 79 0.97 -6.21 20.08
CA ILE A 79 0.66 -4.85 19.64
C ILE A 79 -0.38 -4.27 20.59
N VAL A 80 -0.10 -3.07 21.11
CA VAL A 80 -1.06 -2.32 21.95
C VAL A 80 -2.36 -2.11 21.16
N ASN A 81 -3.49 -2.47 21.78
CA ASN A 81 -4.84 -2.44 21.18
C ASN A 81 -5.08 -3.43 20.02
N GLY A 82 -4.18 -4.39 19.77
CA GLY A 82 -4.41 -5.48 18.84
C GLY A 82 -5.50 -6.44 19.34
N SER A 83 -6.40 -6.84 18.44
CA SER A 83 -7.45 -7.82 18.73
C SER A 83 -7.48 -8.90 17.64
N LEU A 84 -7.66 -10.16 18.03
CA LEU A 84 -7.91 -11.27 17.10
C LEU A 84 -9.38 -11.38 16.67
N THR A 85 -10.25 -10.58 17.28
CA THR A 85 -11.70 -10.55 17.02
C THR A 85 -12.09 -9.20 16.42
N SER A 86 -12.91 -9.24 15.37
CA SER A 86 -13.56 -8.05 14.84
C SER A 86 -14.56 -7.53 15.86
N MET A 87 -14.53 -6.23 16.16
CA MET A 87 -15.55 -5.56 16.96
C MET A 87 -16.44 -4.69 16.07
#